data_AF-A0A9D8A7A5-F1
#
_entry.id   AF-A0A9D8A7A5-F1
#
_cell.length_a   1.000
_cell.length_b   1.000
_cell.length_c   1.000
_cell.angle_alpha   90.00
_cell.angle_beta   90.00
_cell.angle_gamma   90.00
#
_symmetry.space_group_name_H-M   'P 1'
#
loop_
_entity.id
_entity.type
_entity.pdbx_description
1 polymer ?
#
loop_
_entity_poly.entity_id
_entity_poly.type
_entity_poly.pdbx_seq_one_letter_code
_entity_poly.pdbx_strand_id
1 'polypeptide(L)'
;MVQSYELTLNRWHKVSERLSREATGLAKEIRSGFNETEVRGYLGEHQQQRLQSRAEQLAAGFGTLYELQDFIVLIRQASSSANETLGINSSLSRYDMLNKRLRFLESIVESQYDEKIMLDDLPSMPGVLLDSDDHYSKAKFIGVRIMSDMMIETVKSRIETDRQESYVIADQIAEKNNSVLKLEIPDHIALKAGLVGSG
;
A
#
# COMPACT_ATOMS: atom_id res chain seq x y z
N MET A 1 24.03 24.03 2.41
CA MET A 1 25.11 23.08 2.76
C MET A 1 24.52 21.66 2.61
N VAL A 2 25.35 20.62 2.53
CA VAL A 2 24.87 19.23 2.43
C VAL A 2 25.06 18.60 3.81
N GLN A 3 24.02 17.92 4.30
CA GLN A 3 24.05 17.24 5.58
C GLN A 3 23.61 15.79 5.42
N SER A 4 24.14 14.92 6.28
CA SER A 4 23.79 13.51 6.28
C SER A 4 22.67 13.24 7.28
N TYR A 5 21.62 12.56 6.82
CA TYR A 5 20.46 12.18 7.63
C TYR A 5 20.36 10.66 7.71
N GLU A 6 20.12 10.16 8.92
CA GLU A 6 19.93 8.74 9.20
C GLU A 6 18.47 8.50 9.59
N LEU A 7 17.72 7.81 8.73
CA LEU A 7 16.31 7.54 8.94
C LEU A 7 15.99 6.09 8.61
N THR A 8 14.97 5.53 9.26
CA THR A 8 14.41 4.22 8.91
C THR A 8 13.85 4.22 7.48
N LEU A 9 13.82 3.08 6.78
CA LEU A 9 13.20 2.97 5.44
C LEU A 9 11.78 3.54 5.37
N ASN A 10 10.95 3.27 6.38
CA ASN A 10 9.59 3.84 6.48
C ASN A 10 9.58 5.38 6.50
N ARG A 11 10.56 6.00 7.14
CA ARG A 11 10.69 7.46 7.19
C ARG A 11 11.18 8.01 5.86
N TRP A 12 12.09 7.32 5.17
CA TRP A 12 12.53 7.70 3.82
C TRP A 12 11.39 7.66 2.81
N HIS A 13 10.51 6.66 2.89
CA HIS A 13 9.28 6.64 2.08
C HIS A 13 8.43 7.89 2.30
N LYS A 14 8.16 8.26 3.57
CA LYS A 14 7.41 9.48 3.90
C LYS A 14 8.09 10.76 3.42
N VAL A 15 9.42 10.84 3.50
CA VAL A 15 10.20 11.96 2.95
C VAL A 15 10.00 12.07 1.44
N SER A 16 10.13 10.95 0.71
CA SER A 16 9.94 10.94 -0.74
C SER A 16 8.52 11.35 -1.16
N GLU A 17 7.50 10.96 -0.38
CA GLU A 17 6.11 11.39 -0.60
C GLU A 17 5.92 12.90 -0.41
N ARG A 18 6.50 13.48 0.64
CA ARG A 18 6.44 14.92 0.90
C ARG A 18 7.11 15.72 -0.22
N LEU A 19 8.33 15.32 -0.60
CA LEU A 19 9.04 15.94 -1.73
C LEU A 19 8.24 15.81 -3.04
N SER A 20 7.57 14.67 -3.26
CA SER A 20 6.72 14.49 -4.44
C SER A 20 5.52 15.45 -4.45
N ARG A 21 4.89 15.70 -3.30
CA ARG A 21 3.81 16.68 -3.17
C ARG A 21 4.29 18.11 -3.44
N GLU A 22 5.45 18.47 -2.88
CA GLU A 22 6.09 19.77 -3.11
C GLU A 22 6.43 19.97 -4.59
N ALA A 23 7.06 18.99 -5.23
CA ALA A 23 7.38 19.01 -6.66
C ALA A 23 6.13 19.14 -7.52
N THR A 24 5.05 18.43 -7.17
CA THR A 24 3.76 18.53 -7.88
C THR A 24 3.13 19.91 -7.74
N GLY A 25 3.19 20.50 -6.53
CA GLY A 25 2.72 21.86 -6.27
C GLY A 25 3.48 22.90 -7.09
N LEU A 26 4.81 22.81 -7.08
CA LEU A 26 5.68 23.71 -7.83
C LEU A 26 5.49 23.57 -9.34
N ALA A 27 5.38 22.34 -9.86
CA ALA A 27 5.10 22.11 -11.28
C ALA A 27 3.77 22.73 -11.71
N LYS A 28 2.73 22.63 -10.86
CA LYS A 28 1.43 23.28 -11.12
C LYS A 28 1.56 24.80 -11.11
N GLU A 29 2.30 25.37 -10.16
CA GLU A 29 2.54 26.80 -10.08
C GLU A 29 3.27 27.34 -11.32
N ILE A 30 4.34 26.66 -11.75
CA ILE A 30 5.11 26.98 -12.96
C ILE A 30 4.20 26.94 -14.20
N ARG A 31 3.45 25.84 -14.37
CA ARG A 31 2.55 25.66 -15.50
C ARG A 31 1.49 26.77 -15.56
N SER A 32 0.81 27.02 -14.45
CA SER A 32 -0.25 28.04 -14.40
C SER A 32 0.33 29.44 -14.63
N GLY A 33 1.47 29.74 -14.00
CA GLY A 33 2.14 31.02 -14.16
C GLY A 33 2.60 31.33 -15.60
N PHE A 34 3.13 30.34 -16.34
CA PHE A 34 3.57 30.56 -17.72
C PHE A 34 2.44 30.48 -18.75
N ASN A 35 1.41 29.64 -18.53
CA ASN A 35 0.42 29.35 -19.55
C ASN A 35 -0.95 29.99 -19.31
N GLU A 36 -1.24 30.45 -18.09
CA GLU A 36 -2.57 30.91 -17.68
C GLU A 36 -2.55 32.35 -17.13
N THR A 37 -1.44 33.08 -17.30
CA THR A 37 -1.35 34.49 -16.89
C THR A 37 -2.07 35.38 -17.90
N GLU A 38 -3.14 36.05 -17.45
CA GLU A 38 -3.92 36.99 -18.25
C GLU A 38 -3.74 38.44 -17.79
N VAL A 39 -3.79 39.37 -18.74
CA VAL A 39 -3.66 40.80 -18.48
C VAL A 39 -4.73 41.60 -19.21
N ARG A 40 -5.12 42.75 -18.65
CA ARG A 40 -6.05 43.67 -19.33
C ARG A 40 -5.34 44.41 -20.48
N GLY A 41 -6.09 44.89 -21.46
CA GLY A 41 -5.56 45.52 -22.68
C GLY A 41 -4.73 46.79 -22.50
N TYR A 42 -4.62 47.33 -21.28
CA TYR A 42 -3.66 48.35 -20.90
C TYR A 42 -2.93 47.93 -19.63
N LEU A 43 -1.60 48.02 -19.65
CA LEU A 43 -0.72 47.63 -18.57
C LEU A 43 0.09 48.83 -18.11
N GLY A 44 -0.02 49.18 -16.83
CA GLY A 44 0.84 50.20 -16.23
C GLY A 44 2.25 49.66 -15.98
N GLU A 45 3.25 50.54 -15.89
CA GLU A 45 4.66 50.20 -15.67
C GLU A 45 4.87 49.28 -14.44
N HIS A 46 4.18 49.56 -13.33
CA HIS A 46 4.21 48.72 -12.14
C HIS A 46 3.68 47.30 -12.37
N GLN A 47 2.66 47.13 -13.22
CA GLN A 47 2.13 45.80 -13.55
C GLN A 47 3.13 45.02 -14.41
N GLN A 48 3.82 45.71 -15.32
CA GLN A 48 4.83 45.11 -16.19
C GLN A 48 6.04 44.63 -15.37
N GLN A 49 6.52 45.46 -14.44
CA GLN A 49 7.59 45.07 -13.51
C GLN A 49 7.20 43.85 -12.66
N ARG A 50 5.97 43.80 -12.14
CA ARG A 50 5.49 42.64 -11.37
C ARG A 50 5.45 41.35 -12.19
N LEU A 51 5.03 41.43 -13.46
CA LEU A 51 5.03 40.27 -14.36
C LEU A 51 6.45 39.80 -14.68
N GLN A 52 7.39 40.72 -14.88
CA GLN A 52 8.81 40.39 -15.08
C GLN A 52 9.38 39.68 -13.85
N SER A 53 9.21 40.24 -12.65
CA SER A 53 9.66 39.59 -11.41
C SER A 53 9.01 38.23 -11.20
N ARG A 54 7.72 38.07 -11.55
CA ARG A 54 7.03 36.78 -11.48
C ARG A 54 7.60 35.78 -12.48
N ALA A 55 7.89 36.20 -13.71
CA ALA A 55 8.50 35.34 -14.72
C ALA A 55 9.89 34.84 -14.27
N GLU A 56 10.71 35.71 -13.68
CA GLU A 56 12.01 35.34 -13.10
C GLU A 56 11.87 34.31 -11.96
N GLN A 57 10.91 34.51 -11.06
CA GLN A 57 10.62 33.55 -9.98
C GLN A 57 10.18 32.18 -10.51
N LEU A 58 9.29 32.15 -11.51
CA LEU A 58 8.82 30.92 -12.13
C LEU A 58 9.94 30.21 -12.88
N ALA A 59 10.82 30.96 -13.55
CA ALA A 59 12.00 30.43 -14.23
C ALA A 59 12.98 29.78 -13.24
N ALA A 60 13.24 30.43 -12.10
CA ALA A 60 14.04 29.86 -11.02
C ALA A 60 13.41 28.59 -10.42
N GLY A 61 12.08 28.50 -10.43
CA GLY A 61 11.33 27.33 -9.97
C GLY A 61 11.67 26.03 -10.72
N PHE A 62 12.09 26.09 -11.99
CA PHE A 62 12.50 24.88 -12.72
C PHE A 62 13.72 24.20 -12.09
N GLY A 63 14.72 24.97 -11.66
CA GLY A 63 15.91 24.42 -11.00
C GLY A 63 15.54 23.66 -9.73
N THR A 64 14.72 24.27 -8.88
CA THR A 64 14.22 23.61 -7.68
C THR A 64 13.36 22.38 -7.98
N LEU A 65 12.53 22.42 -9.03
CA LEU A 65 11.70 21.28 -9.43
C LEU A 65 12.56 20.08 -9.82
N TYR A 66 13.59 20.28 -10.65
CA TYR A 66 14.48 19.20 -11.09
C TYR A 66 15.29 18.63 -9.93
N GLU A 67 15.84 19.49 -9.07
CA GLU A 67 16.54 19.03 -7.87
C GLU A 67 15.63 18.15 -6.99
N LEU A 68 14.38 18.56 -6.76
CA LEU A 68 13.42 17.76 -5.99
C LEU A 68 13.19 16.39 -6.66
N GLN A 69 13.04 16.35 -7.98
CA GLN A 69 12.83 15.11 -8.73
C GLN A 69 14.05 14.18 -8.63
N ASP A 70 15.26 14.71 -8.77
CA ASP A 70 16.50 13.95 -8.64
C ASP A 70 16.65 13.36 -7.24
N PHE A 71 16.35 14.12 -6.19
CA PHE A 71 16.38 13.61 -4.82
C PHE A 71 15.30 12.56 -4.54
N ILE A 72 14.11 12.69 -5.12
CA ILE A 72 13.08 11.65 -5.03
C ILE A 72 13.59 10.35 -5.67
N VAL A 73 14.25 10.43 -6.83
CA VAL A 73 14.84 9.27 -7.50
C VAL A 73 15.93 8.65 -6.64
N LEU A 74 16.84 9.46 -6.09
CA LEU A 74 17.92 9.01 -5.21
C LEU A 74 17.39 8.26 -3.98
N ILE A 75 16.38 8.81 -3.29
CA ILE A 75 15.76 8.15 -2.14
C ILE A 75 15.14 6.81 -2.54
N ARG A 76 14.43 6.76 -3.68
CA ARG A 76 13.79 5.53 -4.18
C ARG A 76 14.81 4.47 -4.55
N GLN A 77 15.89 4.84 -5.23
CA GLN A 77 16.96 3.90 -5.59
C GLN A 77 17.63 3.33 -4.34
N ALA A 78 17.99 4.18 -3.39
CA ALA A 78 18.61 3.74 -2.13
C ALA A 78 17.67 2.86 -1.30
N SER A 79 16.39 3.22 -1.22
CA SER A 79 15.37 2.40 -0.55
C SER A 79 15.16 1.05 -1.26
N SER A 80 15.15 1.03 -2.59
CA SER A 80 15.02 -0.20 -3.38
C SER A 80 16.21 -1.14 -3.15
N SER A 81 17.43 -0.61 -3.15
CA SER A 81 18.64 -1.40 -2.89
C SER A 81 18.67 -1.95 -1.46
N ALA A 82 18.23 -1.15 -0.48
CA ALA A 82 18.08 -1.62 0.89
C ALA A 82 17.01 -2.71 1.01
N ASN A 83 15.87 -2.55 0.34
CA ASN A 83 14.79 -3.55 0.33
C ASN A 83 15.23 -4.88 -0.29
N GLU A 84 16.04 -4.84 -1.34
CA GLU A 84 16.64 -6.02 -1.97
C GLU A 84 17.62 -6.71 -1.01
N THR A 85 18.55 -5.94 -0.42
CA THR A 85 19.55 -6.45 0.54
C THR A 85 18.90 -7.10 1.77
N LEU A 86 17.82 -6.50 2.28
CA LEU A 86 17.07 -7.02 3.43
C LEU A 86 16.09 -8.14 3.04
N GLY A 87 15.92 -8.43 1.74
CA GLY A 87 14.97 -9.42 1.25
C GLY A 87 13.52 -9.10 1.63
N ILE A 88 13.13 -7.83 1.69
CA ILE A 88 11.78 -7.40 2.10
C ILE A 88 10.73 -7.94 1.12
N ASN A 89 11.02 -7.93 -0.19
CA ASN A 89 10.10 -8.44 -1.21
C ASN A 89 9.82 -9.94 -1.07
N SER A 90 10.82 -10.73 -0.65
CA SER A 90 10.67 -12.15 -0.37
C SER A 90 9.75 -12.38 0.84
N SER A 91 9.99 -11.62 1.93
CA SER A 91 9.13 -11.66 3.12
C SER A 91 7.69 -11.25 2.81
N LEU A 92 7.48 -10.18 2.04
CA LEU A 92 6.14 -9.74 1.61
C LEU A 92 5.44 -10.81 0.76
N SER A 93 6.14 -11.42 -0.19
CA SER A 93 5.57 -12.48 -1.04
C SER A 93 5.13 -13.70 -0.22
N ARG A 94 5.92 -14.09 0.78
CA ARG A 94 5.58 -15.19 1.70
C ARG A 94 4.40 -14.83 2.60
N TYR A 95 4.37 -13.60 3.11
CA TYR A 95 3.24 -13.07 3.88
C TYR A 95 1.94 -13.06 3.06
N ASP A 96 1.98 -12.60 1.82
CA ASP A 96 0.84 -12.58 0.90
C ASP A 96 0.34 -14.00 0.60
N MET A 97 1.26 -14.93 0.37
CA MET A 97 0.92 -16.35 0.18
C MET A 97 0.21 -16.91 1.42
N LEU A 98 0.73 -16.66 2.62
CA LEU A 98 0.13 -17.11 3.88
C LEU A 98 -1.27 -16.53 4.07
N ASN A 99 -1.45 -15.23 3.85
CA ASN A 99 -2.76 -14.58 3.99
C ASN A 99 -3.78 -15.04 2.94
N LYS A 100 -3.35 -15.37 1.72
CA LYS A 100 -4.25 -15.99 0.72
C LYS A 100 -4.63 -17.41 1.14
N ARG A 101 -3.68 -18.18 1.65
CA ARG A 101 -3.91 -19.54 2.14
C ARG A 101 -4.83 -19.57 3.35
N LEU A 102 -4.61 -18.71 4.35
CA LEU A 102 -5.46 -18.55 5.52
C LEU A 102 -6.91 -18.26 5.12
N ARG A 103 -7.15 -17.23 4.31
CA ARG A 103 -8.51 -16.90 3.82
C ARG A 103 -9.19 -18.07 3.11
N PHE A 104 -8.43 -18.86 2.35
CA PHE A 104 -8.97 -20.03 1.68
C PHE A 104 -9.34 -21.13 2.68
N LEU A 105 -8.46 -21.47 3.62
CA LEU A 105 -8.73 -22.51 4.61
C LEU A 105 -9.85 -22.11 5.59
N GLU A 106 -9.87 -20.85 6.03
CA GLU A 106 -10.93 -20.30 6.87
C GLU A 106 -12.28 -20.37 6.16
N SER A 107 -12.38 -19.92 4.89
CA SER A 107 -13.64 -19.99 4.14
C SER A 107 -14.12 -21.43 3.90
N ILE A 108 -13.19 -22.39 3.72
CA ILE A 108 -13.53 -23.81 3.68
C ILE A 108 -14.17 -24.25 4.99
N VAL A 109 -13.53 -23.99 6.13
CA VAL A 109 -14.00 -24.44 7.45
C VAL A 109 -15.33 -23.78 7.82
N GLU A 110 -15.46 -22.46 7.63
CA GLU A 110 -16.69 -21.71 7.88
C GLU A 110 -17.86 -22.28 7.09
N SER A 111 -17.65 -22.58 5.80
CA SER A 111 -18.69 -23.16 4.94
C SER A 111 -19.14 -24.57 5.36
N GLN A 112 -18.46 -25.26 6.29
CA GLN A 112 -18.90 -26.58 6.77
C GLN A 112 -19.89 -26.48 7.94
N TYR A 113 -20.04 -25.33 8.59
CA TYR A 113 -20.92 -25.15 9.76
C TYR A 113 -22.31 -24.59 9.41
N ASP A 114 -22.55 -24.17 8.17
CA ASP A 114 -23.82 -23.59 7.71
C ASP A 114 -24.91 -24.64 7.50
N GLU A 115 -25.68 -25.00 8.53
CA GLU A 115 -26.90 -25.85 8.43
C GLU A 115 -26.72 -27.12 7.56
N LYS A 116 -25.49 -27.65 7.46
CA LYS A 116 -25.16 -28.79 6.60
C LYS A 116 -25.29 -30.10 7.37
N ILE A 117 -25.86 -31.09 6.70
CA ILE A 117 -26.00 -32.43 7.25
C ILE A 117 -24.75 -33.23 6.91
N MET A 118 -24.27 -34.07 7.83
CA MET A 118 -23.10 -34.90 7.56
C MET A 118 -23.40 -35.91 6.45
N LEU A 119 -22.36 -36.23 5.67
CA LEU A 119 -22.46 -37.24 4.62
C LEU A 119 -22.97 -38.58 5.16
N ASP A 120 -22.56 -38.97 6.36
CA ASP A 120 -22.95 -40.23 7.00
C ASP A 120 -24.40 -40.24 7.49
N ASP A 121 -25.02 -39.07 7.69
CA ASP A 121 -26.40 -38.92 8.15
C ASP A 121 -27.41 -38.87 6.99
N LEU A 122 -26.96 -38.75 5.74
CA LEU A 122 -27.80 -38.74 4.54
C LEU A 122 -28.73 -39.96 4.43
N PRO A 123 -28.29 -41.22 4.66
CA PRO A 123 -29.15 -42.40 4.58
C PRO A 123 -30.23 -42.43 5.66
N SER A 124 -30.00 -41.73 6.78
CA SER A 124 -30.90 -41.66 7.94
C SER A 124 -31.90 -40.52 7.84
N MET A 125 -31.82 -39.69 6.79
CA MET A 125 -32.76 -38.59 6.61
C MET A 125 -34.17 -39.12 6.31
N PRO A 126 -35.20 -38.62 6.99
CA PRO A 126 -36.58 -39.00 6.69
C PRO A 126 -36.90 -38.65 5.23
N GLY A 127 -37.50 -39.60 4.49
CA GLY A 127 -37.86 -39.45 3.06
C GLY A 127 -38.82 -38.31 2.73
N VAL A 128 -39.22 -37.51 3.71
CA VAL A 128 -40.12 -36.34 3.61
C VAL A 128 -39.48 -35.17 2.83
N LEU A 129 -38.20 -35.26 2.46
CA LEU A 129 -37.55 -34.32 1.53
C LEU A 129 -37.52 -34.83 0.07
N LEU A 130 -37.92 -36.08 -0.19
CA LEU A 130 -37.99 -36.68 -1.52
C LEU A 130 -39.43 -36.74 -2.08
N ASP A 131 -40.44 -36.77 -1.20
CA ASP A 131 -41.86 -36.64 -1.58
C ASP A 131 -42.30 -35.18 -1.55
N SER A 132 -41.99 -34.44 -2.62
CA SER A 132 -42.87 -33.34 -3.00
C SER A 132 -43.79 -33.85 -4.11
N ASP A 133 -44.95 -34.36 -3.71
CA ASP A 133 -46.08 -34.73 -4.59
C ASP A 133 -46.68 -33.51 -5.35
N ASP A 134 -46.05 -32.34 -5.27
CA ASP A 134 -46.35 -31.18 -6.09
C ASP A 134 -45.46 -31.18 -7.35
N HIS A 135 -46.06 -31.51 -8.49
CA HIS A 135 -45.41 -31.49 -9.83
C HIS A 135 -44.84 -30.11 -10.25
N TYR A 136 -44.88 -29.09 -9.39
CA TYR A 136 -44.39 -27.74 -9.63
C TYR A 136 -43.43 -27.19 -8.56
N SER A 137 -43.15 -27.90 -7.46
CA SER A 137 -42.17 -27.43 -6.48
C SER A 137 -40.74 -27.79 -6.90
N LYS A 138 -39.89 -26.78 -7.12
CA LYS A 138 -38.45 -26.99 -7.34
C LYS A 138 -37.86 -27.78 -6.16
N ALA A 139 -37.17 -28.88 -6.46
CA ALA A 139 -36.50 -29.70 -5.46
C ALA A 139 -35.66 -28.80 -4.51
N LYS A 140 -35.87 -28.95 -3.20
CA LYS A 140 -35.07 -28.21 -2.21
C LYS A 140 -33.67 -28.82 -2.17
N PHE A 141 -32.65 -28.03 -2.47
CA PHE A 141 -31.26 -28.46 -2.30
C PHE A 141 -30.94 -28.55 -0.82
N ILE A 142 -30.35 -29.66 -0.40
CA ILE A 142 -29.88 -29.86 0.98
C ILE A 142 -28.36 -29.61 1.00
N GLY A 143 -27.91 -28.78 1.95
CA GLY A 143 -26.50 -28.60 2.21
C GLY A 143 -25.90 -29.86 2.84
N VAL A 144 -24.91 -30.46 2.19
CA VAL A 144 -24.21 -31.64 2.72
C VAL A 144 -22.79 -31.27 3.06
N ARG A 145 -22.37 -31.66 4.26
CA ARG A 145 -21.01 -31.56 4.75
C ARG A 145 -20.24 -32.79 4.27
N ILE A 146 -19.34 -32.58 3.31
CA ILE A 146 -18.52 -33.64 2.72
C ILE A 146 -17.24 -33.87 3.54
N MET A 147 -16.78 -32.85 4.27
CA MET A 147 -15.53 -32.91 5.03
C MET A 147 -15.72 -33.63 6.35
N SER A 148 -14.95 -34.70 6.58
CA SER A 148 -14.93 -35.42 7.87
C SER A 148 -14.43 -34.52 9.01
N ASP A 149 -14.80 -34.83 10.25
CA ASP A 149 -14.32 -34.10 11.43
C ASP A 149 -12.79 -34.11 11.52
N MET A 150 -12.16 -35.24 11.22
CA MET A 150 -10.69 -35.37 11.20
C MET A 150 -10.05 -34.41 10.19
N MET A 151 -10.66 -34.25 9.00
CA MET A 151 -10.15 -33.34 7.99
C MET A 151 -10.38 -31.88 8.39
N ILE A 152 -11.52 -31.54 9.02
CA ILE A 152 -11.74 -30.21 9.59
C ILE A 152 -10.68 -29.88 10.64
N GLU A 153 -10.42 -30.79 11.58
CA GLU A 153 -9.41 -30.56 12.62
C GLU A 153 -8.00 -30.45 12.03
N THR A 154 -7.70 -31.20 10.97
CA THR A 154 -6.44 -31.06 10.21
C THR A 154 -6.32 -29.67 9.57
N VAL A 155 -7.41 -29.18 8.95
CA VAL A 155 -7.43 -27.85 8.34
C VAL A 155 -7.31 -26.75 9.40
N LYS A 156 -8.01 -26.87 10.54
CA LYS A 156 -7.87 -25.94 11.67
C LYS A 156 -6.46 -25.90 12.24
N SER A 157 -5.84 -27.05 12.46
CA SER A 157 -4.44 -27.13 12.89
C SER A 157 -3.50 -26.44 11.89
N ARG A 158 -3.80 -26.56 10.58
CA ARG A 158 -3.04 -25.86 9.55
C ARG A 158 -3.28 -24.34 9.57
N ILE A 159 -4.51 -23.89 9.78
CA ILE A 159 -4.85 -22.47 9.95
C ILE A 159 -4.02 -21.87 11.09
N GLU A 160 -3.99 -22.51 12.27
CA GLU A 160 -3.23 -21.99 13.41
C GLU A 160 -1.72 -21.92 13.11
N THR A 161 -1.17 -22.96 12.46
CA THR A 161 0.24 -22.98 12.04
C THR A 161 0.55 -21.84 11.07
N ASP A 162 -0.27 -21.68 10.03
CA ASP A 162 -0.07 -20.64 9.02
C ASP A 162 -0.26 -19.24 9.61
N ARG A 163 -1.15 -19.09 10.60
CA ARG A 163 -1.41 -17.82 11.29
C ARG A 163 -0.21 -17.42 12.15
N GLN A 164 0.35 -18.36 12.90
CA GLN A 164 1.59 -18.14 13.66
C GLN A 164 2.75 -17.76 12.74
N GLU A 165 2.91 -18.47 11.61
CA GLU A 165 3.95 -18.15 10.61
C GLU A 165 3.74 -16.75 10.01
N SER A 166 2.50 -16.37 9.74
CA SER A 166 2.14 -15.04 9.21
C SER A 166 2.54 -13.92 10.18
N TYR A 167 2.29 -14.09 11.48
CA TYR A 167 2.72 -13.11 12.49
C TYR A 167 4.24 -12.98 12.57
N VAL A 168 4.97 -14.10 12.59
CA VAL A 168 6.45 -14.06 12.60
C VAL A 168 6.99 -13.29 11.39
N ILE A 169 6.42 -13.50 10.20
CA ILE A 169 6.88 -12.80 8.99
C ILE A 169 6.48 -11.33 9.01
N ALA A 170 5.29 -10.99 9.53
CA ALA A 170 4.89 -9.60 9.71
C ALA A 170 5.87 -8.85 10.62
N ASP A 171 6.29 -9.47 11.73
CA ASP A 171 7.28 -8.91 12.63
C ASP A 171 8.65 -8.74 11.96
N GLN A 172 9.10 -9.74 11.18
CA GLN A 172 10.33 -9.64 10.39
C GLN A 172 10.28 -8.49 9.37
N ILE A 173 9.14 -8.27 8.72
CA ILE A 173 8.97 -7.15 7.78
C ILE A 173 9.04 -5.82 8.54
N ALA A 174 8.38 -5.72 9.70
CA ALA A 174 8.40 -4.53 10.53
C ALA A 174 9.82 -4.20 11.02
N GLU A 175 10.56 -5.20 11.46
CA GLU A 175 11.96 -5.07 11.88
C GLU A 175 12.84 -4.60 10.71
N LYS A 176 12.74 -5.24 9.54
CA LYS A 176 13.48 -4.83 8.35
C LYS A 176 13.16 -3.39 7.94
N ASN A 177 11.91 -2.95 8.03
CA ASN A 177 11.50 -1.58 7.73
C ASN A 177 12.04 -0.53 8.73
N ASN A 178 12.46 -0.97 9.91
CA ASN A 178 13.16 -0.13 10.89
C ASN A 178 14.67 -0.03 10.61
N SER A 179 15.20 -0.73 9.60
CA SER A 179 16.59 -0.58 9.17
C SER A 179 16.87 0.86 8.78
N VAL A 180 18.00 1.38 9.25
CA VAL A 180 18.42 2.77 9.03
C VAL A 180 19.16 2.85 7.71
N LEU A 181 18.77 3.83 6.90
CA LEU A 181 19.47 4.24 5.69
C LEU A 181 19.99 5.66 5.89
N LYS A 182 21.24 5.87 5.50
CA LYS A 182 21.93 7.17 5.57
C LYS A 182 21.99 7.79 4.19
N LEU A 183 21.48 9.01 4.04
CA LEU A 183 21.55 9.77 2.77
C LEU A 183 22.04 11.19 3.03
N GLU A 184 22.79 11.71 2.06
CA GLU A 184 23.24 13.10 2.04
C GLU A 184 22.22 13.96 1.29
N ILE A 185 21.75 15.02 1.95
CA ILE A 185 20.69 15.89 1.42
C ILE A 185 21.10 17.36 1.64
N PRO A 186 20.98 18.21 0.61
CA PRO A 186 21.11 19.65 0.74
C PRO A 186 20.08 20.24 1.70
N ASP A 187 20.49 21.20 2.53
CA ASP A 187 19.65 21.79 3.58
C ASP A 187 18.31 22.33 3.07
N HIS A 188 18.29 22.92 1.87
CA HIS A 188 17.06 23.47 1.29
C HIS A 188 16.06 22.38 0.91
N ILE A 189 16.53 21.21 0.49
CA ILE A 189 15.71 20.02 0.23
C ILE A 189 15.28 19.38 1.56
N ALA A 190 16.19 19.31 2.53
CA ALA A 190 15.91 18.81 3.87
C ALA A 190 14.81 19.63 4.57
N LEU A 191 14.82 20.96 4.40
CA LEU A 191 13.77 21.86 4.90
C LEU A 191 12.42 21.56 4.24
N LYS A 192 12.38 21.40 2.91
CA LYS A 192 11.16 21.02 2.17
C LYS A 192 10.63 19.62 2.55
N ALA A 193 11.53 18.70 2.90
CA ALA A 193 11.18 17.38 3.42
C ALA A 193 10.66 17.43 4.88
N GLY A 194 10.86 18.54 5.60
CA GLY A 194 10.56 18.66 7.02
C GLY A 194 11.53 17.87 7.90
N LEU A 195 12.81 17.80 7.50
CA LEU A 195 13.90 17.16 8.24
C LEU A 195 14.63 18.14 9.17
N VAL A 196 14.62 19.43 8.84
CA VAL A 196 15.22 20.50 9.64
C VAL A 196 14.10 21.29 10.30
N GLY A 197 13.80 20.98 11.57
CA GLY A 197 12.68 21.59 12.31
C GLY A 197 12.09 20.72 13.44
N SER A 198 12.92 19.99 14.17
CA SER A 198 12.57 19.35 15.45
C SER A 198 13.78 19.39 16.37
N GLY A 199 14.13 20.62 16.74
CA GLY A 199 15.18 20.99 17.69
C GLY A 199 14.90 22.40 18.14
#